data_AF-A0A938HSY8-F1
#
_entry.id   AF-A0A938HSY8-F1
#
_cell.length_a   1.000
_cell.length_b   1.000
_cell.length_c   1.000
_cell.angle_alpha   90.00
_cell.angle_beta   90.00
_cell.angle_gamma   90.00
#
_symmetry.space_group_name_H-M   'P 1'
#
loop_
_entity.id
_entity.type
_entity.pdbx_description
1 polymer ?
#
loop_
_entity_poly.entity_id
_entity_poly.type
_entity_poly.pdbx_seq_one_letter_code
_entity_poly.pdbx_strand_id
1 'polypeptide(L)' 'IVYFGSWDGFLYALDAKSGQPVWGHETGNRIFSSPALAGGVVYIGSTDGYTYALEAR' A
#
# COMPACT_ATOMS: atom_id res chain seq x y z
N ILE A 1 4.12 2.78 10.95
CA ILE A 1 4.38 2.61 9.51
C ILE A 1 3.55 3.63 8.75
N VAL A 2 4.10 4.21 7.68
CA VAL A 2 3.36 5.02 6.70
C VAL A 2 3.07 4.15 5.50
N TYR A 3 1.81 4.11 5.08
CA TYR A 3 1.37 3.39 3.89
C TYR A 3 0.96 4.37 2.80
N PHE A 4 1.35 4.11 1.55
CA PHE A 4 0.88 4.89 0.40
C PHE A 4 0.97 4.09 -0.90
N GLY A 5 0.01 4.30 -1.78
CA GLY A 5 0.07 3.82 -3.16
C GLY A 5 0.83 4.81 -4.06
N SER A 6 1.37 4.30 -5.16
CA SER A 6 2.10 5.08 -6.15
C SER A 6 1.65 4.76 -7.58
N TRP A 7 1.94 5.69 -8.49
CA TRP A 7 1.63 5.54 -9.93
C TRP A 7 2.60 4.59 -10.64
N ASP A 8 3.63 4.11 -9.96
CA ASP A 8 4.46 2.98 -10.41
C ASP A 8 3.74 1.62 -10.24
N GLY A 9 2.57 1.62 -9.59
CA GLY A 9 1.79 0.42 -9.33
C GLY A 9 2.11 -0.30 -8.01
N PHE A 10 2.91 0.31 -7.14
CA PHE A 10 3.28 -0.26 -5.85
C PHE A 10 2.51 0.37 -4.68
N LEU A 11 2.12 -0.49 -3.73
CA LEU A 11 1.83 -0.11 -2.36
C LEU A 11 3.14 -0.20 -1.55
N TYR A 12 3.50 0.88 -0.87
CA TYR A 12 4.67 0.95 -0.01
C TYR A 12 4.28 1.02 1.47
N ALA A 13 5.15 0.44 2.30
CA ALA A 13 5.14 0.56 3.75
C ALA A 13 6.51 1.02 4.23
N LEU A 14 6.57 2.20 4.84
CA LEU A 14 7.81 2.77 5.37
C LEU A 14 7.76 2.86 6.91
N ASP A 15 8.91 2.72 7.56
CA ASP A 15 9.03 3.08 8.95
C ASP A 15 8.78 4.58 9.11
N ALA A 16 7.89 4.94 10.04
CA ALA A 16 7.40 6.32 10.15
C ALA A 16 8.43 7.28 10.74
N LYS A 17 9.47 6.78 11.43
CA LYS A 17 10.50 7.61 12.05
C LYS A 17 11.70 7.81 11.12
N SER A 18 12.16 6.74 10.48
CA SER A 18 13.37 6.72 9.67
C SER A 18 13.10 6.90 8.17
N GLY A 19 11.86 6.67 7.71
CA GLY A 19 11.51 6.67 6.30
C GLY A 19 12.03 5.46 5.52
N GLN A 20 12.66 4.49 6.19
CA GLN A 20 13.21 3.31 5.54
C GLN A 20 12.10 2.34 5.12
N PRO A 21 12.26 1.63 3.98
CA PRO A 21 11.28 0.67 3.53
C PRO A 21 11.19 -0.52 4.48
N VAL A 22 9.96 -0.86 4.87
CA VAL A 22 9.63 -2.10 5.58
C VAL A 22 9.28 -3.17 4.56
N TRP A 23 8.38 -2.86 3.64
CA TRP A 23 8.01 -3.71 2.51
C TRP A 23 7.36 -2.91 1.37
N GLY A 24 7.22 -3.56 0.22
CA GLY A 24 6.45 -3.08 -0.93
C GLY A 24 5.67 -4.22 -1.57
N HIS A 25 4.53 -3.91 -2.18
CA HIS A 25 3.71 -4.87 -2.92
C HIS A 25 3.34 -4.31 -4.29
N GLU A 26 3.68 -5.05 -5.33
CA GLU A 26 3.33 -4.70 -6.72
C GLU A 26 1.86 -5.08 -6.99
N THR A 27 1.13 -4.16 -7.59
CA THR A 27 -0.19 -4.41 -8.17
C THR A 27 -0.10 -4.42 -9.69
N GLY A 28 -1.17 -4.79 -10.38
CA GLY A 28 -1.14 -4.91 -11.85
C GLY A 28 -1.14 -3.55 -12.59
N ASN A 29 -1.40 -2.43 -11.89
CA ASN A 29 -1.44 -1.10 -12.48
C ASN A 29 -1.32 0.00 -11.42
N ARG A 30 -1.45 1.26 -11.81
CA ARG A 30 -1.31 2.45 -10.96
C ARG A 30 -2.25 2.42 -9.76
N ILE A 31 -1.78 2.97 -8.64
CA ILE A 31 -2.60 3.21 -7.45
C ILE A 31 -2.83 4.71 -7.30
N PHE A 32 -4.09 5.14 -7.38
CA PHE A 32 -4.51 6.53 -7.11
C PHE A 32 -5.22 6.68 -5.76
N SER A 33 -5.64 5.57 -5.15
CA SER A 33 -6.41 5.58 -3.92
C SER A 33 -5.53 5.78 -2.68
N SER A 34 -6.13 6.27 -1.59
CA SER A 34 -5.50 6.27 -0.28
C SER A 34 -5.73 4.93 0.42
N PRO A 35 -4.74 4.41 1.18
CA PRO A 35 -4.93 3.19 1.96
C PRO A 35 -5.90 3.39 3.13
N ALA A 36 -6.69 2.36 3.44
CA ALA A 36 -7.48 2.27 4.67
C ALA A 36 -6.90 1.18 5.58
N LEU A 37 -6.73 1.47 6.87
CA LEU A 37 -6.22 0.53 7.86
C LEU A 37 -7.34 0.08 8.80
N ALA A 38 -7.63 -1.22 8.84
CA ALA A 38 -8.61 -1.80 9.76
C ALA A 38 -8.20 -3.23 10.14
N GLY A 39 -8.28 -3.56 11.43
CA GLY A 39 -8.02 -4.93 11.91
C GLY A 39 -6.62 -5.47 11.60
N GLY A 40 -5.61 -4.61 11.49
CA GLY A 40 -4.26 -5.04 11.11
C GLY A 40 -4.12 -5.37 9.61
N VAL A 41 -5.03 -4.88 8.77
CA VAL A 41 -5.00 -5.05 7.32
C VAL A 41 -5.06 -3.68 6.65
N VAL A 42 -4.20 -3.49 5.65
CA VAL A 42 -4.21 -2.35 4.74
C VAL A 42 -5.01 -2.71 3.51
N TYR A 43 -6.02 -1.90 3.20
CA TYR A 43 -6.85 -2.01 2.02
C TYR A 43 -6.52 -0.88 1.05
N ILE A 44 -6.32 -1.20 -0.22
CA ILE A 44 -6.05 -0.21 -1.26
C ILE A 44 -6.56 -0.66 -2.63
N GLY A 45 -7.13 0.27 -3.41
CA GLY A 45 -7.63 0.01 -4.76
C GLY A 45 -6.62 0.40 -5.84
N SER A 46 -6.40 -0.48 -6.82
CA SER A 46 -5.57 -0.24 -8.00
C SER A 46 -6.42 -0.09 -9.26
N THR A 47 -5.89 0.57 -10.29
CA THR A 47 -6.57 0.69 -11.59
C THR A 47 -6.53 -0.57 -12.44
N ASP A 48 -5.92 -1.65 -11.93
CA ASP A 48 -6.07 -2.99 -12.50
C ASP A 48 -7.47 -3.60 -12.28
N GLY A 49 -8.32 -2.92 -11.51
CA GLY A 49 -9.69 -3.35 -11.23
C GLY A 49 -9.84 -4.15 -9.94
N TYR A 50 -8.76 -4.34 -9.16
CA TYR A 50 -8.77 -5.07 -7.91
C TYR A 50 -8.61 -4.16 -6.69
N THR A 51 -9.16 -4.63 -5.57
CA THR A 51 -8.85 -4.13 -4.23
C THR A 51 -7.96 -5.15 -3.53
N TYR A 52 -6.83 -4.66 -3.02
CA TYR A 52 -5.84 -5.46 -2.32
C TYR A 52 -6.06 -5.36 -0.81
N ALA A 53 -5.81 -6.46 -0.10
CA ALA A 53 -5.85 -6.55 1.35
C ALA A 53 -4.57 -7.21 1.83
N LEU A 54 -3.71 -6.45 2.51
CA LEU A 54 -2.37 -6.87 2.90
C LEU A 54 -2.21 -6.71 4.41
N GLU A 55 -1.54 -7.64 5.08
CA GLU A 55 -1.31 -7.51 6.52
C GLU A 55 -0.44 -6.28 6.80
N ALA A 56 -0.87 -5.49 7.78
CA ALA A 56 -0.13 -4.36 8.33
C ALA A 56 0.97 -4.89 9.27
N ARG A 57 1.99 -5.52 8.70
CA ARG A 57 3.19 -5.95 9.41
C ARG A 57 4.28 -4.89 9.31
#